data_AF-I0BB96-F1
#
_entry.id   AF-I0BB96-F1
#
_cell.length_a   1.000
_cell.length_b   1.000
_cell.length_c   1.000
_cell.angle_alpha   90.00
_cell.angle_beta   90.00
_cell.angle_gamma   90.00
#
_symmetry.space_group_name_H-M   'P 1'
#
loop_
_entity.id
_entity.type
_entity.pdbx_description
1 polymer ?
#
loop_
_entity_poly.entity_id
_entity_poly.type
_entity_poly.pdbx_seq_one_letter_code
_entity_poly.pdbx_strand_id
1 'polypeptide(L)'
;MSHKFTLTELVNRYGSIEQKQALKKDGTIPTRSFNSIIKSAREEWEYVSVTGRGKKRIITCDHKRSVKAKREDMRSNNGQGQLAGEFDLCSLVIDYLIKKNNKINPMSATKWILELGIVDAKLSNAMYITRGHHLGNLQNQFTDAIKDYDKDEKDFEMLEEFIQTYLKHTKSSLVSVFNKLSKVRAIIHIKEVWGCGTDGLHRKLNKSEIKEIADLRRRLLIIHNLKGSDLFKANMKGVKEFKRAFNSNLLAQLGLQYYYEAHDCVLQDSDAGLFATLDKLRNRGELEFALGLTEANAIIMTQMFKDKHSKRSLELAEKRQKNTSNRSDTDRIRRLKQMQHYAPMWEVLLEYFRCTSYLGKQYNDANTIQSEC
;
A
#
# COMPACT_ATOMS: atom_id res chain seq x y z
N MET A 1 -18.14 -27.82 36.34
CA MET A 1 -16.83 -27.92 37.02
C MET A 1 -15.93 -26.79 36.53
N SER A 2 -15.39 -26.00 37.46
CA SER A 2 -14.49 -24.87 37.16
C SER A 2 -13.05 -25.33 37.00
N HIS A 3 -12.35 -24.85 35.97
CA HIS A 3 -10.92 -25.13 35.75
C HIS A 3 -10.11 -23.84 35.78
N LYS A 4 -9.01 -23.84 36.52
CA LYS A 4 -8.08 -22.72 36.57
C LYS A 4 -6.80 -23.07 35.83
N PHE A 5 -6.41 -22.20 34.90
CA PHE A 5 -5.16 -22.29 34.17
C PHE A 5 -4.25 -21.12 34.55
N THR A 6 -2.96 -21.40 34.69
CA THR A 6 -1.91 -20.40 34.59
C THR A 6 -1.73 -19.96 33.13
N LEU A 7 -1.02 -18.84 32.90
CA LEU A 7 -0.66 -18.42 31.55
C LEU A 7 0.07 -19.53 30.78
N THR A 8 0.99 -20.24 31.43
CA THR A 8 1.78 -21.30 30.80
C THR A 8 0.92 -22.47 30.38
N GLU A 9 0.03 -22.94 31.25
CA GLU A 9 -0.86 -24.06 30.95
C GLU A 9 -1.84 -23.70 29.83
N LEU A 10 -2.39 -22.49 29.86
CA LEU A 10 -3.31 -22.03 28.82
C LEU A 10 -2.61 -21.96 27.44
N VAL A 11 -1.40 -21.40 27.39
CA VAL A 11 -0.62 -21.31 26.13
C VAL A 11 -0.20 -22.68 25.63
N ASN A 12 0.17 -23.61 26.52
CA ASN A 12 0.51 -24.97 26.11
C ASN A 12 -0.69 -25.70 25.49
N ARG A 13 -1.88 -25.47 26.05
CA ARG A 13 -3.12 -26.10 25.60
C ARG A 13 -3.71 -25.49 24.33
N TYR A 14 -3.71 -24.16 24.21
CA TYR A 14 -4.45 -23.44 23.17
C TYR A 14 -3.55 -22.60 22.23
N GLY A 15 -2.26 -22.46 22.53
CA GLY A 15 -1.33 -21.63 21.75
C GLY A 15 -0.72 -22.35 20.54
N SER A 16 -0.34 -21.57 19.52
CA SER A 16 0.46 -22.04 18.38
C SER A 16 1.93 -22.29 18.77
N ILE A 17 2.70 -22.91 17.88
CA ILE A 17 4.14 -23.17 18.09
C ILE A 17 4.89 -21.86 18.37
N GLU A 18 4.61 -20.81 17.59
CA GLU A 18 5.24 -19.49 17.75
C GLU A 18 4.88 -18.84 19.09
N GLN A 19 3.64 -19.01 19.55
CA GLN A 19 3.19 -18.47 20.83
C GLN A 19 3.83 -19.21 22.02
N LYS A 20 4.01 -20.53 21.90
CA LYS A 20 4.76 -21.35 22.88
C LYS A 20 6.23 -20.93 22.92
N GLN A 21 6.84 -20.66 21.77
CA GLN A 21 8.22 -20.17 21.69
C GLN A 21 8.38 -18.77 22.30
N ALA A 22 7.46 -17.85 22.01
CA ALA A 22 7.45 -16.50 22.61
C ALA A 22 7.34 -16.58 24.14
N LEU A 23 6.46 -17.44 24.66
CA LEU A 23 6.35 -17.67 26.10
C LEU A 23 7.65 -18.22 26.69
N LYS A 24 8.30 -19.18 26.03
CA LYS A 24 9.59 -19.74 26.49
C LYS A 24 10.70 -18.67 26.56
N LYS A 25 10.73 -17.76 25.58
CA LYS A 25 11.76 -16.72 25.49
C LYS A 25 11.56 -15.60 26.51
N ASP A 26 10.35 -15.06 26.60
CA ASP A 26 10.08 -13.81 27.33
C ASP A 26 9.37 -14.06 28.68
N GLY A 27 8.92 -15.30 28.92
CA GLY A 27 8.09 -15.67 30.07
C GLY A 27 6.68 -15.04 30.05
N THR A 28 6.31 -14.39 28.95
CA THR A 28 4.98 -13.81 28.71
C THR A 28 4.68 -13.79 27.21
N ILE A 29 3.50 -13.31 26.83
CA ILE A 29 3.12 -13.14 25.41
C ILE A 29 2.45 -11.78 25.18
N PRO A 30 2.57 -11.20 23.97
CA PRO A 30 1.88 -9.96 23.62
C PRO A 30 0.37 -10.06 23.83
N THR A 31 -0.27 -8.95 24.21
CA THR A 31 -1.72 -8.88 24.47
C THR A 31 -2.56 -9.42 23.31
N ARG A 32 -2.16 -9.13 22.06
CA ARG A 32 -2.85 -9.64 20.87
C ARG A 32 -2.82 -11.18 20.79
N SER A 33 -1.67 -11.78 21.08
CA SER A 33 -1.51 -13.24 21.12
C SER A 33 -2.31 -13.84 22.27
N PHE A 34 -2.27 -13.23 23.45
CA PHE A 34 -3.07 -13.67 24.60
C PHE A 34 -4.58 -13.64 24.30
N ASN A 35 -5.08 -12.54 23.71
CA ASN A 35 -6.49 -12.42 23.33
C ASN A 35 -6.89 -13.48 22.29
N SER A 36 -6.01 -13.82 21.35
CA SER A 36 -6.26 -14.89 20.38
C SER A 36 -6.44 -16.25 21.07
N ILE A 37 -5.64 -16.54 22.09
CA ILE A 37 -5.69 -17.79 22.87
C ILE A 37 -6.96 -17.85 23.73
N ILE A 38 -7.35 -16.73 24.36
CA ILE A 38 -8.61 -16.63 25.11
C ILE A 38 -9.82 -16.89 24.20
N LYS A 39 -9.80 -16.39 22.96
CA LYS A 39 -10.85 -16.71 21.98
C LYS A 39 -10.93 -18.22 21.70
N SER A 40 -9.80 -18.90 21.56
CA SER A 40 -9.77 -20.36 21.39
C SER A 40 -10.26 -21.11 22.63
N ALA A 41 -9.98 -20.61 23.84
CA ALA A 41 -10.56 -21.17 25.06
C ALA A 41 -12.10 -21.00 25.08
N ARG A 42 -12.63 -19.85 24.65
CA ARG A 42 -14.09 -19.61 24.58
C ARG A 42 -14.85 -20.47 23.58
N GLU A 43 -14.15 -21.09 22.62
CA GLU A 43 -14.76 -22.12 21.76
C GLU A 43 -15.10 -23.38 22.56
N GLU A 44 -14.30 -23.72 23.58
CA GLU A 44 -14.47 -24.95 24.38
C GLU A 44 -15.19 -24.72 25.72
N TRP A 45 -15.22 -23.48 26.20
CA TRP A 45 -15.77 -23.13 27.51
C TRP A 45 -16.80 -22.01 27.36
N GLU A 46 -17.90 -22.09 28.11
CA GLU A 46 -18.96 -21.09 28.06
C GLU A 46 -18.52 -19.78 28.73
N TYR A 47 -17.79 -19.89 29.84
CA TYR A 47 -17.28 -18.74 30.57
C TYR A 47 -15.76 -18.81 30.69
N VAL A 48 -15.09 -17.71 30.33
CA VAL A 48 -13.65 -17.54 30.51
C VAL A 48 -13.41 -16.17 31.13
N SER A 49 -12.94 -16.15 32.37
CA SER A 49 -12.54 -14.94 33.09
C SER A 49 -11.04 -14.94 33.35
N VAL A 50 -10.45 -13.74 33.42
CA VAL A 50 -9.01 -13.56 33.65
C VAL A 50 -8.81 -12.60 34.81
N THR A 51 -8.06 -13.04 35.82
CA THR A 51 -7.61 -12.20 36.92
C THR A 51 -6.08 -12.11 36.93
N GLY A 52 -5.55 -11.05 37.55
CA GLY A 52 -4.11 -10.79 37.58
C GLY A 52 -3.55 -10.16 36.28
N ARG A 53 -2.23 -9.95 36.23
CA ARG A 53 -1.53 -9.28 35.11
C ARG A 53 -0.22 -9.99 34.76
N GLY A 54 0.20 -9.87 33.50
CA GLY A 54 1.47 -10.41 33.00
C GLY A 54 1.62 -11.91 33.23
N LYS A 55 2.69 -12.31 33.91
CA LYS A 55 2.99 -13.73 34.24
C LYS A 55 2.06 -14.31 35.30
N LYS A 56 1.45 -13.45 36.14
CA LYS A 56 0.58 -13.84 37.27
C LYS A 56 -0.90 -13.95 36.88
N ARG A 57 -1.19 -14.14 35.59
CA ARG A 57 -2.58 -14.29 35.12
C ARG A 57 -3.13 -15.66 35.55
N ILE A 58 -4.33 -15.65 36.10
CA ILE A 58 -5.13 -16.83 36.37
C ILE A 58 -6.35 -16.77 35.44
N ILE A 59 -6.53 -17.82 34.64
CA ILE A 59 -7.60 -17.93 33.67
C ILE A 59 -8.57 -18.99 34.17
N THR A 60 -9.75 -18.55 34.59
CA THR A 60 -10.81 -19.45 35.07
C THR A 60 -11.74 -19.74 33.91
N CYS A 61 -11.89 -21.02 33.58
CA CYS A 61 -12.78 -21.53 32.56
C CYS A 61 -13.88 -22.37 33.21
N ASP A 62 -15.13 -22.00 32.99
CA ASP A 62 -16.30 -22.70 33.53
C ASP A 62 -17.20 -23.22 32.40
N HIS A 63 -17.96 -24.27 32.73
CA HIS A 63 -18.94 -24.90 31.84
C HIS A 63 -18.34 -25.29 30.49
N LYS A 64 -17.59 -26.40 30.50
CA LYS A 64 -17.03 -26.98 29.26
C LYS A 64 -18.17 -27.36 28.34
N ARG A 65 -18.14 -26.86 27.11
CA ARG A 65 -19.16 -27.12 26.10
C ARG A 65 -19.03 -28.56 25.59
N SER A 66 -20.16 -29.22 25.34
CA SER A 66 -20.22 -30.54 24.68
C SER A 66 -19.84 -30.44 23.19
N VAL A 67 -20.15 -29.30 22.57
CA VAL A 67 -19.80 -28.98 21.18
C VAL A 67 -19.06 -27.65 21.15
N LYS A 68 -17.97 -27.58 20.37
CA LYS A 68 -17.21 -26.33 20.22
C LYS A 68 -18.10 -25.23 19.65
N ALA A 69 -18.12 -24.08 20.32
CA ALA A 69 -18.75 -22.89 19.79
C ALA A 69 -17.97 -22.36 18.58
N LYS A 70 -18.68 -21.71 17.64
CA LYS A 70 -18.01 -20.97 16.56
C LYS A 70 -17.15 -19.88 17.18
N ARG A 71 -15.93 -19.73 16.66
CA ARG A 71 -15.03 -18.66 17.07
C ARG A 71 -15.70 -17.31 16.85
N GLU A 72 -15.78 -16.49 17.89
CA GLU A 72 -16.14 -15.08 17.76
C GLU A 72 -14.99 -14.33 17.07
N ASP A 73 -14.99 -14.36 15.75
CA ASP A 73 -14.19 -13.48 14.92
C ASP A 73 -15.05 -12.33 14.41
N MET A 74 -14.99 -11.18 15.09
CA MET A 74 -15.60 -9.93 14.61
C MET A 74 -14.88 -9.34 13.39
N ARG A 75 -13.93 -10.07 12.79
CA ARG A 75 -13.43 -9.74 11.46
C ARG A 75 -14.52 -10.10 10.46
N SER A 76 -15.29 -9.11 10.04
CA SER A 76 -16.04 -9.23 8.80
C SER A 76 -15.04 -9.51 7.66
N ASN A 77 -15.33 -10.55 6.90
CA ASN A 77 -14.73 -10.82 5.59
C ASN A 77 -13.22 -11.12 5.51
N ASN A 78 -12.47 -11.42 6.59
CA ASN A 78 -11.04 -11.81 6.48
C ASN A 78 -10.15 -10.90 5.58
N GLY A 79 -10.51 -9.62 5.41
CA GLY A 79 -9.81 -8.70 4.51
C GLY A 79 -10.35 -8.59 3.07
N GLN A 80 -11.38 -9.34 2.71
CA GLN A 80 -12.11 -9.22 1.43
C GLN A 80 -12.86 -7.87 1.40
N GLY A 81 -12.65 -7.09 0.33
CA GLY A 81 -13.24 -5.75 0.18
C GLY A 81 -12.52 -4.63 0.95
N GLN A 82 -11.36 -4.89 1.57
CA GLN A 82 -10.57 -3.83 2.23
C GLN A 82 -9.83 -2.92 1.24
N LEU A 83 -9.56 -3.42 0.02
CA LEU A 83 -8.93 -2.65 -1.04
C LEU A 83 -10.02 -1.95 -1.85
N ALA A 84 -9.96 -0.63 -1.92
CA ALA A 84 -10.84 0.13 -2.79
C ALA A 84 -10.58 -0.23 -4.26
N GLY A 85 -11.62 -0.66 -4.97
CA GLY A 85 -11.52 -1.09 -6.37
C GLY A 85 -10.81 -2.42 -6.59
N GLU A 86 -10.79 -3.32 -5.59
CA GLU A 86 -10.11 -4.62 -5.70
C GLU A 86 -10.53 -5.43 -6.94
N PHE A 87 -11.83 -5.57 -7.14
CA PHE A 87 -12.42 -6.28 -8.28
C PHE A 87 -11.92 -5.72 -9.61
N ASP A 88 -11.98 -4.39 -9.74
CA ASP A 88 -11.62 -3.68 -10.96
C ASP A 88 -10.12 -3.88 -11.24
N LEU A 89 -9.28 -3.75 -10.20
CA LEU A 89 -7.83 -3.91 -10.32
C LEU A 89 -7.41 -5.34 -10.63
N CYS A 90 -8.05 -6.35 -10.02
CA CYS A 90 -7.83 -7.75 -10.36
C CYS A 90 -8.16 -8.02 -11.84
N SER A 91 -9.29 -7.49 -12.32
CA SER A 91 -9.75 -7.66 -13.69
C SER A 91 -8.79 -7.01 -14.70
N LEU A 92 -8.34 -5.79 -14.43
CA LEU A 92 -7.38 -5.06 -15.27
C LEU A 92 -6.03 -5.79 -15.36
N VAL A 93 -5.52 -6.33 -14.25
CA VAL A 93 -4.27 -7.11 -14.25
C VAL A 93 -4.41 -8.35 -15.13
N ILE A 94 -5.46 -9.15 -14.93
CA ILE A 94 -5.68 -10.37 -15.73
C ILE A 94 -5.84 -10.04 -17.21
N ASP A 95 -6.65 -9.02 -17.53
CA ASP A 95 -6.86 -8.57 -18.91
C ASP A 95 -5.55 -8.12 -19.57
N TYR A 96 -4.71 -7.37 -18.86
CA TYR A 96 -3.40 -6.96 -19.37
C TYR A 96 -2.49 -8.16 -19.68
N LEU A 97 -2.44 -9.15 -18.78
CA LEU A 97 -1.65 -10.37 -19.00
C LEU A 97 -2.14 -11.15 -20.24
N ILE A 98 -3.47 -11.29 -20.40
CA ILE A 98 -4.09 -11.95 -21.55
C ILE A 98 -3.74 -11.21 -22.85
N LYS A 99 -3.94 -9.89 -22.88
CA LYS A 99 -3.68 -9.06 -24.08
C LYS A 99 -2.20 -9.04 -24.48
N LYS A 100 -1.29 -9.14 -23.51
CA LYS A 100 0.15 -9.25 -23.77
C LYS A 100 0.62 -10.70 -24.03
N ASN A 101 -0.30 -11.67 -24.03
CA ASN A 101 0.00 -13.09 -24.22
C ASN A 101 1.13 -13.58 -23.29
N ASN A 102 1.10 -13.15 -22.01
CA ASN A 102 2.17 -13.40 -21.02
C ASN A 102 3.59 -12.95 -21.41
N LYS A 103 3.78 -12.19 -22.49
CA LYS A 103 5.08 -11.66 -22.92
C LYS A 103 5.36 -10.32 -22.24
N ILE A 104 5.48 -10.35 -20.93
CA ILE A 104 5.70 -9.14 -20.10
C ILE A 104 7.06 -9.24 -19.44
N ASN A 105 7.85 -8.18 -19.57
CA ASN A 105 9.11 -8.05 -18.86
C ASN A 105 8.85 -7.56 -17.41
N PRO A 106 9.67 -7.98 -16.43
CA PRO A 106 9.57 -7.46 -15.07
C PRO A 106 9.65 -5.93 -15.06
N MET A 107 8.74 -5.29 -14.35
CA MET A 107 8.68 -3.82 -14.31
C MET A 107 8.29 -3.30 -12.94
N SER A 108 8.63 -2.04 -12.65
CA SER A 108 8.28 -1.42 -11.37
C SER A 108 6.76 -1.29 -11.20
N ALA A 109 6.28 -1.23 -9.95
CA ALA A 109 4.86 -0.97 -9.68
C ALA A 109 4.37 0.35 -10.32
N THR A 110 5.26 1.34 -10.47
CA THR A 110 4.96 2.59 -11.17
C THR A 110 4.70 2.35 -12.66
N LYS A 111 5.49 1.49 -13.32
CA LYS A 111 5.28 1.18 -14.73
C LYS A 111 4.01 0.36 -14.92
N TRP A 112 3.74 -0.60 -14.03
CA TRP A 112 2.48 -1.33 -14.05
C TRP A 112 1.23 -0.43 -13.99
N ILE A 113 1.16 0.53 -13.07
CA ILE A 113 -0.02 1.42 -12.99
C ILE A 113 -0.17 2.35 -14.20
N LEU A 114 0.91 2.64 -14.93
CA LEU A 114 0.87 3.37 -16.20
C LEU A 114 0.34 2.48 -17.33
N GLU A 115 0.88 1.27 -17.44
CA GLU A 115 0.48 0.27 -18.44
C GLU A 115 -0.98 -0.16 -18.29
N LEU A 116 -1.51 -0.14 -17.06
CA LEU A 116 -2.92 -0.40 -16.76
C LEU A 116 -3.83 0.83 -16.94
N GLY A 117 -3.30 2.00 -17.31
CA GLY A 117 -4.08 3.23 -17.48
C GLY A 117 -4.64 3.84 -16.18
N ILE A 118 -4.23 3.30 -15.02
CA ILE A 118 -4.66 3.76 -13.70
C ILE A 118 -4.13 5.16 -13.39
N VAL A 119 -2.92 5.45 -13.85
CA VAL A 119 -2.27 6.75 -13.76
C VAL A 119 -1.90 7.22 -15.17
N ASP A 120 -2.09 8.51 -15.44
CA ASP A 120 -1.73 9.09 -16.73
C ASP A 120 -0.29 9.65 -16.76
N ALA A 121 0.13 10.09 -17.95
CA ALA A 121 1.44 10.72 -18.13
C ALA A 121 1.59 12.02 -17.32
N LYS A 122 0.49 12.76 -17.06
CA LYS A 122 0.51 14.03 -16.33
C LYS A 122 0.95 13.82 -14.88
N LEU A 123 0.32 12.90 -14.15
CA LEU A 123 0.73 12.54 -12.79
C LEU A 123 2.10 11.85 -12.78
N SER A 124 2.42 11.08 -13.83
CA SER A 124 3.74 10.47 -13.96
C SER A 124 4.86 11.50 -14.08
N ASN A 125 4.69 12.51 -14.94
CA ASN A 125 5.69 13.56 -15.15
C ASN A 125 5.85 14.45 -13.91
N ALA A 126 4.74 14.72 -13.21
CA ALA A 126 4.76 15.43 -11.93
C ALA A 126 5.57 14.69 -10.84
N MET A 127 5.76 13.36 -10.96
CA MET A 127 6.67 12.64 -10.06
C MET A 127 8.14 12.98 -10.27
N TYR A 128 8.57 13.30 -11.48
CA TYR A 128 10.00 13.25 -11.83
C TYR A 128 10.61 14.61 -12.21
N ILE A 129 9.93 15.42 -13.04
CA ILE A 129 10.61 16.52 -13.75
C ILE A 129 9.85 17.85 -13.67
N THR A 130 8.52 17.87 -13.55
CA THR A 130 7.72 19.07 -13.89
C THR A 130 6.90 19.68 -12.75
N ARG A 131 7.25 19.45 -11.48
CA ARG A 131 6.41 19.89 -10.33
C ARG A 131 6.08 21.39 -10.34
N GLY A 132 7.07 22.23 -10.62
CA GLY A 132 6.88 23.68 -10.71
C GLY A 132 5.96 24.12 -11.86
N HIS A 133 5.95 23.38 -12.97
CA HIS A 133 5.11 23.69 -14.13
C HIS A 133 3.62 23.46 -13.84
N HIS A 134 3.30 22.52 -12.95
CA HIS A 134 1.91 22.26 -12.57
C HIS A 134 1.38 23.26 -11.54
N LEU A 135 2.27 23.89 -10.76
CA LEU A 135 1.89 24.68 -9.60
C LEU A 135 1.02 25.88 -9.97
N GLY A 136 1.37 26.63 -11.02
CA GLY A 136 0.60 27.82 -11.44
C GLY A 136 -0.85 27.48 -11.80
N ASN A 137 -1.04 26.43 -12.62
CA ASN A 137 -2.39 25.98 -13.01
C ASN A 137 -3.17 25.45 -11.80
N LEU A 138 -2.52 24.71 -10.90
CA LEU A 138 -3.14 24.21 -9.68
C LEU A 138 -3.58 25.34 -8.75
N GLN A 139 -2.74 26.37 -8.56
CA GLN A 139 -3.09 27.52 -7.72
C GLN A 139 -4.32 28.29 -8.26
N ASN A 140 -4.46 28.38 -9.58
CA ASN A 140 -5.67 28.95 -10.19
C ASN A 140 -6.91 28.08 -9.85
N GLN A 141 -6.81 26.76 -9.99
CA GLN A 141 -7.91 25.85 -9.64
C GLN A 141 -8.24 25.86 -8.14
N PHE A 142 -7.24 25.98 -7.26
CA PHE A 142 -7.45 26.15 -5.83
C PHE A 142 -8.19 27.45 -5.52
N THR A 143 -7.84 28.54 -6.21
CA THR A 143 -8.54 29.85 -6.08
C THR A 143 -10.01 29.73 -6.46
N ASP A 144 -10.32 29.00 -7.54
CA ASP A 144 -11.69 28.80 -8.00
C ASP A 144 -12.52 27.87 -7.10
N ALA A 145 -11.87 26.92 -6.42
CA ALA A 145 -12.53 25.86 -5.66
C ALA A 145 -12.64 26.19 -4.16
N ILE A 146 -11.76 27.03 -3.61
CA ILE A 146 -11.61 27.24 -2.17
C ILE A 146 -11.78 28.71 -1.86
N LYS A 147 -12.85 29.04 -1.13
CA LYS A 147 -13.10 30.39 -0.64
C LYS A 147 -11.95 30.83 0.29
N ASP A 148 -11.49 32.07 0.15
CA ASP A 148 -10.43 32.67 0.96
C ASP A 148 -9.09 31.91 0.87
N TYR A 149 -8.84 31.23 -0.26
CA TYR A 149 -7.57 30.56 -0.54
C TYR A 149 -6.40 31.55 -0.56
N ASP A 150 -5.45 31.31 0.34
CA ASP A 150 -4.22 32.07 0.44
C ASP A 150 -3.11 31.42 -0.40
N LYS A 151 -2.94 31.92 -1.63
CA LYS A 151 -1.93 31.45 -2.59
C LYS A 151 -0.52 31.59 -2.01
N ASP A 152 0.25 30.50 -2.05
CA ASP A 152 1.59 30.45 -1.45
C ASP A 152 2.51 29.58 -2.32
N GLU A 153 3.76 30.01 -2.51
CA GLU A 153 4.74 29.21 -3.26
C GLU A 153 4.95 27.83 -2.64
N LYS A 154 4.81 27.69 -1.31
CA LYS A 154 4.91 26.43 -0.59
C LYS A 154 3.77 25.45 -0.85
N ASP A 155 2.79 25.79 -1.69
CA ASP A 155 1.78 24.84 -2.17
C ASP A 155 2.39 23.66 -2.95
N PHE A 156 3.65 23.76 -3.39
CA PHE A 156 4.40 22.60 -3.87
C PHE A 156 4.49 21.47 -2.81
N GLU A 157 4.51 21.79 -1.50
CA GLU A 157 4.56 20.80 -0.43
C GLU A 157 3.26 19.98 -0.38
N MET A 158 2.12 20.61 -0.65
CA MET A 158 0.82 19.95 -0.77
C MET A 158 0.79 19.03 -2.01
N LEU A 159 1.29 19.52 -3.14
CA LEU A 159 1.42 18.74 -4.36
C LEU A 159 2.33 17.51 -4.15
N GLU A 160 3.49 17.68 -3.51
CA GLU A 160 4.41 16.59 -3.21
C GLU A 160 3.78 15.54 -2.30
N GLU A 161 3.10 15.98 -1.24
CA GLU A 161 2.42 15.10 -0.30
C GLU A 161 1.31 14.29 -0.99
N PHE A 162 0.52 14.93 -1.86
CA PHE A 162 -0.50 14.28 -2.67
C PHE A 162 0.10 13.19 -3.56
N ILE A 163 1.08 13.55 -4.40
CA ILE A 163 1.70 12.62 -5.36
C ILE A 163 2.28 11.41 -4.63
N GLN A 164 3.07 11.66 -3.57
CA GLN A 164 3.71 10.58 -2.81
C GLN A 164 2.69 9.65 -2.16
N THR A 165 1.66 10.21 -1.52
CA THR A 165 0.67 9.43 -0.78
C THR A 165 -0.27 8.67 -1.70
N TYR A 166 -0.81 9.34 -2.72
CA TYR A 166 -1.73 8.73 -3.68
C TYR A 166 -1.05 7.54 -4.36
N LEU A 167 0.13 7.75 -4.94
CA LEU A 167 0.86 6.70 -5.64
C LEU A 167 1.34 5.59 -4.72
N LYS A 168 1.72 5.90 -3.48
CA LYS A 168 2.06 4.88 -2.49
C LYS A 168 0.86 3.95 -2.26
N HIS A 169 -0.33 4.51 -2.10
CA HIS A 169 -1.56 3.72 -1.91
C HIS A 169 -1.90 2.91 -3.17
N THR A 170 -1.87 3.52 -4.36
CA THR A 170 -2.15 2.83 -5.63
C THR A 170 -1.19 1.67 -5.86
N LYS A 171 0.12 1.88 -5.67
CA LYS A 171 1.16 0.83 -5.78
C LYS A 171 0.94 -0.28 -4.74
N SER A 172 0.61 0.09 -3.51
CA SER A 172 0.34 -0.90 -2.44
C SER A 172 -0.89 -1.76 -2.76
N SER A 173 -1.95 -1.15 -3.32
CA SER A 173 -3.14 -1.86 -3.78
C SER A 173 -2.82 -2.84 -4.89
N LEU A 174 -2.04 -2.42 -5.89
CA LEU A 174 -1.58 -3.28 -6.98
C LEU A 174 -0.76 -4.48 -6.49
N VAL A 175 0.24 -4.25 -5.63
CA VAL A 175 1.05 -5.34 -5.08
C VAL A 175 0.21 -6.29 -4.23
N SER A 176 -0.80 -5.77 -3.52
CA SER A 176 -1.76 -6.60 -2.78
C SER A 176 -2.59 -7.47 -3.73
N VAL A 177 -3.04 -6.94 -4.86
CA VAL A 177 -3.74 -7.69 -5.92
C VAL A 177 -2.83 -8.78 -6.50
N PHE A 178 -1.56 -8.49 -6.82
CA PHE A 178 -0.64 -9.53 -7.28
C PHE A 178 -0.50 -10.68 -6.27
N ASN A 179 -0.38 -10.36 -4.98
CA ASN A 179 -0.30 -11.39 -3.94
C ASN A 179 -1.60 -12.19 -3.81
N LYS A 180 -2.77 -11.55 -3.98
CA LYS A 180 -4.08 -12.24 -3.95
C LYS A 180 -4.25 -13.17 -5.15
N LEU A 181 -3.99 -12.68 -6.36
CA LEU A 181 -4.03 -13.45 -7.59
C LEU A 181 -3.06 -14.65 -7.54
N SER A 182 -1.86 -14.44 -7.00
CA SER A 182 -0.89 -15.52 -6.84
C SER A 182 -1.31 -16.56 -5.79
N LYS A 183 -1.92 -16.12 -4.69
CA LYS A 183 -2.45 -17.03 -3.65
C LYS A 183 -3.53 -17.96 -4.19
N VAL A 184 -4.40 -17.47 -5.07
CA VAL A 184 -5.44 -18.28 -5.74
C VAL A 184 -4.93 -18.97 -7.00
N ARG A 185 -3.61 -18.93 -7.27
CA ARG A 185 -2.97 -19.58 -8.43
C ARG A 185 -3.49 -19.11 -9.78
N ALA A 186 -4.00 -17.88 -9.86
CA ALA A 186 -4.34 -17.25 -11.14
C ALA A 186 -3.08 -16.78 -11.89
N ILE A 187 -2.08 -16.30 -11.14
CA ILE A 187 -0.80 -15.85 -11.68
C ILE A 187 0.38 -16.43 -10.88
N ILE A 188 1.54 -16.48 -11.52
CA ILE A 188 2.83 -16.58 -10.86
C ILE A 188 3.34 -15.14 -10.69
N HIS A 189 3.60 -14.73 -9.45
CA HIS A 189 4.13 -13.40 -9.11
C HIS A 189 5.53 -13.54 -8.50
N ILE A 190 6.54 -13.03 -9.20
CA ILE A 190 7.93 -13.04 -8.76
C ILE A 190 8.37 -11.59 -8.53
N LYS A 191 8.99 -11.35 -7.37
CA LYS A 191 9.60 -10.08 -7.03
C LYS A 191 11.09 -10.13 -7.31
N GLU A 192 11.56 -9.15 -8.06
CA GLU A 192 12.96 -8.99 -8.40
C GLU A 192 13.46 -7.62 -7.94
N VAL A 193 14.77 -7.50 -7.70
CA VAL A 193 15.40 -6.21 -7.42
C VAL A 193 16.19 -5.80 -8.65
N TRP A 194 15.91 -4.61 -9.15
CA TRP A 194 16.52 -4.04 -10.34
C TRP A 194 17.25 -2.74 -9.99
N GLY A 195 18.34 -2.47 -10.70
CA GLY A 195 19.12 -1.23 -10.58
C GLY A 195 19.15 -0.48 -11.91
N CYS A 196 19.26 0.85 -11.82
CA CYS A 196 19.53 1.73 -12.94
C CYS A 196 20.98 2.22 -12.85
N GLY A 197 21.77 1.95 -13.89
CA GLY A 197 23.15 2.39 -14.02
C GLY A 197 23.26 3.89 -14.35
N THR A 198 24.48 4.41 -14.40
CA THR A 198 24.74 5.80 -14.80
C THR A 198 24.49 6.08 -16.27
N ASP A 199 24.55 5.04 -17.09
CA ASP A 199 24.20 5.00 -18.50
C ASP A 199 22.69 4.98 -18.75
N GLY A 200 21.88 4.94 -17.68
CA GLY A 200 20.43 4.80 -17.77
C GLY A 200 19.96 3.38 -18.07
N LEU A 201 20.86 2.39 -18.15
CA LEU A 201 20.49 1.00 -18.39
C LEU A 201 19.92 0.37 -17.13
N HIS A 202 18.82 -0.36 -17.30
CA HIS A 202 18.13 -1.06 -16.23
C HIS A 202 18.46 -2.55 -16.27
N ARG A 203 18.90 -3.11 -15.13
CA ARG A 203 19.18 -4.55 -15.03
C ARG A 203 18.76 -5.15 -13.69
N LYS A 204 18.53 -6.46 -13.69
CA LYS A 204 18.35 -7.26 -12.48
C LYS A 204 19.65 -7.26 -11.65
N LEU A 205 19.51 -7.08 -10.35
CA LEU A 205 20.61 -7.17 -9.38
C LEU A 205 20.79 -8.60 -8.90
N ASN A 206 22.04 -9.00 -8.73
CA ASN A 206 22.37 -10.31 -8.18
C ASN A 206 22.28 -10.32 -6.63
N LYS A 207 22.37 -11.51 -6.03
CA LYS A 207 22.24 -11.67 -4.57
C LYS A 207 23.34 -10.95 -3.78
N SER A 208 24.57 -10.84 -4.32
CA SER A 208 25.67 -10.12 -3.66
C SER A 208 25.37 -8.63 -3.61
N GLU A 209 24.98 -8.04 -4.74
CA GLU A 209 24.64 -6.61 -4.83
C GLU A 209 23.48 -6.25 -3.91
N ILE A 210 22.43 -7.08 -3.87
CA ILE A 210 21.29 -6.88 -2.96
C ILE A 210 21.74 -6.91 -1.49
N LYS A 211 22.66 -7.82 -1.14
CA LYS A 211 23.22 -7.91 0.21
C LYS A 211 24.08 -6.68 0.54
N GLU A 212 24.93 -6.24 -0.38
CA GLU A 212 25.76 -5.05 -0.23
C GLU A 212 24.93 -3.79 -0.03
N ILE A 213 23.84 -3.62 -0.79
CA ILE A 213 22.87 -2.53 -0.59
C ILE A 213 22.25 -2.59 0.81
N ALA A 214 21.85 -3.78 1.26
CA ALA A 214 21.26 -3.96 2.59
C ALA A 214 22.26 -3.66 3.72
N ASP A 215 23.51 -4.08 3.58
CA ASP A 215 24.58 -3.84 4.55
C ASP A 215 25.01 -2.36 4.55
N LEU A 216 25.08 -1.70 3.38
CA LEU A 216 25.27 -0.25 3.27
C LEU A 216 24.16 0.50 4.02
N ARG A 217 22.90 0.13 3.79
CA ARG A 217 21.75 0.73 4.50
C ARG A 217 21.87 0.56 6.01
N ARG A 218 22.20 -0.65 6.48
CA ARG A 218 22.34 -0.93 7.92
C ARG A 218 23.47 -0.10 8.55
N ARG A 219 24.64 -0.02 7.90
CA ARG A 219 25.77 0.78 8.38
C ARG A 219 25.41 2.26 8.50
N LEU A 220 24.79 2.83 7.47
CA LEU A 220 24.40 4.25 7.48
C LEU A 220 23.31 4.56 8.50
N LEU A 221 22.36 3.65 8.74
CA LEU A 221 21.38 3.81 9.82
C LEU A 221 22.05 3.93 11.19
N ILE A 222 23.09 3.12 11.46
CA ILE A 222 23.87 3.18 12.70
C ILE A 222 24.64 4.50 12.80
N ILE A 223 25.36 4.89 11.73
CA ILE A 223 26.15 6.13 11.69
C ILE A 223 25.29 7.37 11.99
N HIS A 224 24.07 7.42 11.44
CA HIS A 224 23.15 8.54 11.65
C HIS A 224 22.22 8.38 12.87
N ASN A 225 22.40 7.32 13.67
CA ASN A 225 21.55 6.99 14.82
C ASN A 225 20.04 6.97 14.49
N LEU A 226 19.69 6.33 13.37
CA LEU A 226 18.31 6.22 12.87
C LEU A 226 17.80 4.78 12.98
N LYS A 227 16.52 4.62 13.30
CA LYS A 227 15.80 3.37 13.08
C LYS A 227 15.28 3.33 11.64
N GLY A 228 15.06 2.13 11.11
CA GLY A 228 14.46 1.99 9.77
C GLY A 228 13.12 2.72 9.62
N SER A 229 12.32 2.80 10.70
CA SER A 229 11.07 3.56 10.75
C SER A 229 11.26 5.08 10.70
N ASP A 230 12.45 5.59 11.03
CA ASP A 230 12.71 7.03 10.97
C ASP A 230 12.93 7.53 9.54
N LEU A 231 13.28 6.65 8.59
CA LEU A 231 13.47 7.01 7.19
C LEU A 231 12.22 7.60 6.53
N PHE A 232 11.03 7.37 7.11
CA PHE A 232 9.77 7.98 6.66
C PHE A 232 9.63 9.46 7.07
N LYS A 233 10.48 9.97 7.97
CA LYS A 233 10.44 11.35 8.45
C LYS A 233 11.40 12.21 7.63
N ALA A 234 11.03 12.46 6.36
CA ALA A 234 11.91 13.09 5.36
C ALA A 234 12.47 14.47 5.79
N ASN A 235 11.78 15.18 6.68
CA ASN A 235 12.20 16.50 7.17
C ASN A 235 13.27 16.45 8.27
N MET A 236 13.54 15.29 8.89
CA MET A 236 14.60 15.17 9.88
C MET A 236 15.99 15.33 9.24
N LYS A 237 16.83 16.17 9.85
CA LYS A 237 18.21 16.44 9.39
C LYS A 237 19.01 15.14 9.17
N GLY A 238 19.00 14.23 10.14
CA GLY A 238 19.69 12.94 10.04
C GLY A 238 19.18 12.07 8.88
N VAL A 239 17.88 12.13 8.55
CA VAL A 239 17.32 11.38 7.41
C VAL A 239 17.78 11.99 6.07
N LYS A 240 17.89 13.32 5.98
CA LYS A 240 18.42 14.00 4.78
C LYS A 240 19.90 13.64 4.55
N GLU A 241 20.70 13.66 5.61
CA GLU A 241 22.12 13.27 5.56
C GLU A 241 22.29 11.79 5.19
N PHE A 242 21.51 10.90 5.83
CA PHE A 242 21.46 9.48 5.47
C PHE A 242 21.15 9.28 3.98
N LYS A 243 20.12 9.95 3.45
CA LYS A 243 19.72 9.80 2.04
C LYS A 243 20.84 10.25 1.09
N ARG A 244 21.49 11.38 1.40
CA ARG A 244 22.62 11.89 0.60
C ARG A 244 23.78 10.89 0.62
N ALA A 245 24.21 10.44 1.81
CA ALA A 245 25.29 9.49 1.96
C ALA A 245 24.96 8.15 1.28
N PHE A 246 23.74 7.65 1.43
CA PHE A 246 23.30 6.41 0.82
C PHE A 246 23.35 6.49 -0.70
N ASN A 247 22.82 7.55 -1.32
CA ASN A 247 22.85 7.72 -2.77
C ASN A 247 24.27 7.86 -3.32
N SER A 248 25.14 8.64 -2.64
CA SER A 248 26.53 8.78 -3.05
C SER A 248 27.29 7.45 -2.99
N ASN A 249 27.07 6.64 -1.95
CA ASN A 249 27.71 5.32 -1.83
C ASN A 249 27.12 4.30 -2.80
N LEU A 250 25.82 4.35 -3.08
CA LEU A 250 25.18 3.50 -4.08
C LEU A 250 25.81 3.72 -5.46
N LEU A 251 26.05 4.98 -5.83
CA LEU A 251 26.73 5.34 -7.06
C LEU A 251 28.20 4.92 -7.06
N ALA A 252 28.96 5.27 -6.00
CA ALA A 252 30.40 5.04 -5.95
C ALA A 252 30.80 3.57 -5.81
N GLN A 253 30.04 2.77 -5.05
CA GLN A 253 30.38 1.36 -4.77
C GLN A 253 29.76 0.40 -5.78
N LEU A 254 28.58 0.71 -6.31
CA LEU A 254 27.79 -0.22 -7.14
C LEU A 254 27.51 0.31 -8.54
N GLY A 255 27.89 1.55 -8.87
CA GLY A 255 27.60 2.16 -10.16
C GLY A 255 26.11 2.40 -10.41
N LEU A 256 25.28 2.44 -9.35
CA LEU A 256 23.83 2.54 -9.45
C LEU A 256 23.35 3.95 -9.08
N GLN A 257 22.54 4.56 -9.94
CA GLN A 257 21.83 5.82 -9.62
C GLN A 257 20.70 5.57 -8.62
N TYR A 258 19.95 4.49 -8.81
CA TYR A 258 18.90 4.04 -7.93
C TYR A 258 18.59 2.55 -8.18
N TYR A 259 17.81 1.96 -7.28
CA TYR A 259 17.31 0.60 -7.41
C TYR A 259 15.84 0.53 -6.99
N TYR A 260 15.13 -0.48 -7.48
CA TYR A 260 13.69 -0.63 -7.28
C TYR A 260 13.26 -2.12 -7.25
N GLU A 261 12.09 -2.38 -6.66
CA GLU A 261 11.41 -3.66 -6.77
C GLU A 261 10.68 -3.72 -8.12
N ALA A 262 11.01 -4.73 -8.92
CA ALA A 262 10.29 -5.08 -10.14
C ALA A 262 9.37 -6.27 -9.87
N HIS A 263 8.21 -6.26 -10.52
CA HIS A 263 7.18 -7.28 -10.41
C HIS A 263 7.06 -7.98 -11.75
N ASP A 264 7.36 -9.28 -11.74
CA ASP A 264 7.12 -10.19 -12.84
C ASP A 264 5.83 -10.97 -12.55
N CYS A 265 4.90 -10.93 -13.50
CA CYS A 265 3.58 -11.53 -13.38
C CYS A 265 3.25 -12.25 -14.67
N VAL A 266 2.97 -13.55 -14.59
CA VAL A 266 2.54 -14.38 -15.73
C VAL A 266 1.34 -15.22 -15.32
N LEU A 267 0.41 -15.49 -16.26
CA LEU A 267 -0.71 -16.40 -15.99
C LEU A 267 -0.20 -17.82 -15.80
N GLN A 268 -0.81 -18.55 -14.86
CA GLN A 268 -0.30 -19.86 -14.45
C GLN A 268 -0.65 -21.01 -15.43
N ASP A 269 -1.71 -20.87 -16.22
CA ASP A 269 -2.09 -21.83 -17.28
C ASP A 269 -1.96 -21.14 -18.65
N SER A 270 -1.09 -21.61 -19.54
CA SER A 270 -0.75 -20.82 -20.73
C SER A 270 -1.67 -21.01 -21.94
N ASP A 271 -2.38 -22.12 -22.16
CA ASP A 271 -3.02 -22.32 -23.49
C ASP A 271 -4.43 -22.94 -23.51
N ALA A 272 -4.68 -24.16 -23.00
CA ALA A 272 -5.99 -24.83 -23.22
C ALA A 272 -7.00 -24.72 -22.04
N GLY A 273 -6.52 -24.38 -20.84
CA GLY A 273 -7.31 -24.42 -19.60
C GLY A 273 -7.48 -23.08 -18.91
N LEU A 274 -6.83 -22.01 -19.37
CA LEU A 274 -6.76 -20.71 -18.68
C LEU A 274 -8.15 -20.16 -18.32
N PHE A 275 -9.03 -20.01 -19.31
CA PHE A 275 -10.38 -19.49 -19.07
C PHE A 275 -11.20 -20.42 -18.17
N ALA A 276 -11.06 -21.74 -18.32
CA ALA A 276 -11.74 -22.70 -17.47
C ALA A 276 -11.23 -22.68 -16.01
N THR A 277 -9.93 -22.46 -15.79
CA THR A 277 -9.32 -22.30 -14.46
C THR A 277 -9.78 -20.99 -13.82
N LEU A 278 -9.76 -19.88 -14.57
CA LEU A 278 -10.23 -18.58 -14.09
C LEU A 278 -11.75 -18.58 -13.82
N ASP A 279 -12.54 -19.24 -14.67
CA ASP A 279 -13.98 -19.43 -14.46
C ASP A 279 -14.27 -20.28 -13.22
N LYS A 280 -13.50 -21.35 -12.99
CA LYS A 280 -13.61 -22.15 -11.75
C LYS A 280 -13.31 -21.31 -10.50
N LEU A 281 -12.28 -20.48 -10.53
CA LEU A 281 -11.94 -19.59 -9.42
C LEU A 281 -13.05 -18.57 -9.14
N ARG A 282 -13.63 -17.98 -10.20
CA ARG A 282 -14.79 -17.10 -10.10
C ARG A 282 -16.02 -17.81 -9.55
N ASN A 283 -16.36 -19.00 -10.07
CA ASN A 283 -17.53 -19.76 -9.67
C ASN A 283 -17.45 -20.28 -8.23
N ARG A 284 -16.25 -20.44 -7.67
CA ARG A 284 -16.03 -20.79 -6.26
C ARG A 284 -16.11 -19.60 -5.31
N GLY A 285 -16.24 -18.37 -5.83
CA GLY A 285 -16.23 -17.14 -5.02
C GLY A 285 -14.90 -16.87 -4.31
N GLU A 286 -13.81 -17.50 -4.76
CA GLU A 286 -12.48 -17.37 -4.13
C GLU A 286 -11.84 -16.01 -4.45
N LEU A 287 -12.16 -15.45 -5.63
CA LEU A 287 -11.80 -14.10 -6.04
C LEU A 287 -12.78 -13.61 -7.12
N GLU A 288 -13.23 -12.36 -7.00
CA GLU A 288 -14.09 -11.74 -8.01
C GLU A 288 -13.25 -10.92 -8.99
N PHE A 289 -13.37 -11.24 -10.28
CA PHE A 289 -12.81 -10.47 -11.40
C PHE A 289 -13.58 -10.81 -12.68
N ALA A 290 -13.46 -9.96 -13.69
CA ALA A 290 -14.04 -10.15 -15.01
C ALA A 290 -12.99 -10.60 -16.03
N LEU A 291 -13.42 -11.43 -16.98
CA LEU A 291 -12.60 -12.03 -18.04
C LEU A 291 -12.91 -11.40 -19.40
N GLY A 292 -11.92 -11.38 -20.29
CA GLY A 292 -12.11 -11.03 -21.70
C GLY A 292 -12.64 -9.62 -21.90
N LEU A 293 -11.98 -8.63 -21.31
CA LEU A 293 -12.48 -7.26 -21.36
C LEU A 293 -12.29 -6.69 -22.76
N THR A 294 -13.40 -6.30 -23.38
CA THR A 294 -13.36 -5.37 -24.51
C THR A 294 -12.62 -4.10 -24.08
N GLU A 295 -12.06 -3.37 -25.04
CA GLU A 295 -11.39 -2.10 -24.75
C GLU A 295 -12.31 -1.13 -23.99
N ALA A 296 -13.57 -1.01 -24.39
CA ALA A 296 -14.58 -0.22 -23.69
C ALA A 296 -14.77 -0.67 -22.23
N ASN A 297 -14.85 -1.98 -21.97
CA ASN A 297 -15.02 -2.50 -20.61
C ASN A 297 -13.77 -2.28 -19.74
N ALA A 298 -12.57 -2.35 -20.33
CA ALA A 298 -11.32 -2.03 -19.65
C ALA A 298 -11.26 -0.54 -19.25
N ILE A 299 -11.73 0.36 -20.13
CA ILE A 299 -11.85 1.80 -19.82
C ILE A 299 -12.84 2.02 -18.68
N ILE A 300 -14.04 1.44 -18.75
CA ILE A 300 -15.05 1.55 -17.70
C ILE A 300 -14.51 1.04 -16.36
N MET A 301 -13.83 -0.12 -16.34
CA MET A 301 -13.27 -0.65 -15.10
C MET A 301 -12.12 0.18 -14.55
N THR A 302 -11.25 0.70 -15.41
CA THR A 302 -10.22 1.66 -15.01
C THR A 302 -10.86 2.85 -14.32
N GLN A 303 -11.99 3.30 -14.84
CA GLN A 303 -12.71 4.44 -14.32
C GLN A 303 -13.42 4.13 -12.99
N MET A 304 -14.04 2.96 -12.86
CA MET A 304 -14.61 2.47 -11.60
C MET A 304 -13.54 2.29 -10.52
N PHE A 305 -12.36 1.78 -10.87
CA PHE A 305 -11.21 1.70 -9.96
C PHE A 305 -10.82 3.08 -9.46
N LYS A 306 -10.61 4.02 -10.39
CA LYS A 306 -10.23 5.41 -10.12
C LYS A 306 -11.19 6.06 -9.13
N ASP A 307 -12.50 5.93 -9.33
CA ASP A 307 -13.51 6.48 -8.44
C ASP A 307 -13.47 5.90 -7.04
N LYS A 308 -13.47 4.56 -6.93
CA LYS A 308 -13.43 3.88 -5.63
C LYS A 308 -12.16 4.25 -4.87
N HIS A 309 -11.02 4.25 -5.55
CA HIS A 309 -9.73 4.57 -4.96
C HIS A 309 -9.64 6.04 -4.56
N SER A 310 -10.11 6.97 -5.39
CA SER A 310 -10.07 8.41 -5.15
C SER A 310 -11.03 8.84 -4.05
N LYS A 311 -12.24 8.26 -3.98
CA LYS A 311 -13.14 8.42 -2.84
C LYS A 311 -12.45 8.02 -1.53
N ARG A 312 -11.81 6.84 -1.51
CA ARG A 312 -11.06 6.40 -0.34
C ARG A 312 -9.87 7.32 -0.01
N SER A 313 -9.18 7.81 -1.03
CA SER A 313 -8.07 8.76 -0.88
C SER A 313 -8.53 10.05 -0.21
N LEU A 314 -9.67 10.60 -0.65
CA LEU A 314 -10.28 11.81 -0.08
C LEU A 314 -10.74 11.58 1.37
N GLU A 315 -11.41 10.46 1.68
CA GLU A 315 -11.77 10.11 3.07
C GLU A 315 -10.55 10.09 4.02
N LEU A 316 -9.41 9.62 3.53
CA LEU A 316 -8.15 9.60 4.30
C LEU A 316 -7.59 11.02 4.45
N ALA A 317 -7.69 11.86 3.41
CA ALA A 317 -7.29 13.25 3.46
C ALA A 317 -8.13 14.06 4.46
N GLU A 318 -9.45 13.88 4.48
CA GLU A 318 -10.36 14.48 5.46
C GLU A 318 -10.02 14.07 6.90
N LYS A 319 -9.75 12.78 7.13
CA LYS A 319 -9.30 12.28 8.44
C LYS A 319 -7.96 12.90 8.84
N ARG A 320 -7.06 13.10 7.87
CA ARG A 320 -5.76 13.72 8.09
C ARG A 320 -5.87 15.22 8.36
N GLN A 321 -6.84 15.93 7.76
CA GLN A 321 -7.14 17.32 8.06
C GLN A 321 -7.55 17.50 9.52
N LYS A 322 -8.40 16.61 10.03
CA LYS A 322 -8.83 16.60 11.43
C LYS A 322 -7.68 16.31 12.42
N ASN A 323 -6.61 15.68 11.96
CA ASN A 323 -5.42 15.41 12.77
C ASN A 323 -4.41 16.56 12.69
N THR A 324 -4.48 17.48 13.64
CA THR A 324 -3.58 18.64 13.78
C THR A 324 -2.31 18.36 14.59
N SER A 325 -2.19 17.17 15.19
CA SER A 325 -1.09 16.82 16.11
C SER A 325 0.13 16.16 15.43
N ASN A 326 0.08 15.96 14.11
CA ASN A 326 1.12 15.24 13.40
C ASN A 326 2.41 16.07 13.27
N ARG A 327 3.43 15.70 14.07
CA ARG A 327 4.73 16.37 14.11
C ARG A 327 5.51 16.33 12.80
N SER A 328 5.15 15.46 11.86
CA SER A 328 5.83 15.38 10.55
C SER A 328 5.33 16.41 9.54
N ASP A 329 4.18 17.04 9.80
CA ASP A 329 3.58 18.00 8.86
C ASP A 329 4.47 19.23 8.74
N THR A 330 4.61 19.73 7.52
CA THR A 330 5.28 21.02 7.26
C THR A 330 4.44 22.18 7.79
N ASP A 331 5.03 23.37 7.86
CA ASP A 331 4.31 24.57 8.29
C ASP A 331 3.13 24.88 7.36
N ARG A 332 3.32 24.72 6.04
CA ARG A 332 2.25 24.93 5.06
C ARG A 332 1.11 23.94 5.25
N ILE A 333 1.41 22.64 5.38
CA ILE A 333 0.38 21.62 5.61
C ILE A 333 -0.38 21.88 6.91
N ARG A 334 0.31 22.26 8.00
CA ARG A 334 -0.35 22.63 9.27
C ARG A 334 -1.32 23.80 9.09
N ARG A 335 -0.90 24.85 8.38
CA ARG A 335 -1.74 26.01 8.09
C ARG A 335 -2.95 25.65 7.24
N LEU A 336 -2.76 24.88 6.16
CA LEU A 336 -3.84 24.40 5.31
C LEU A 336 -4.88 23.58 6.08
N LYS A 337 -4.45 22.76 7.05
CA LYS A 337 -5.37 22.03 7.93
C LYS A 337 -6.15 22.94 8.86
N GLN A 338 -5.51 23.94 9.46
CA GLN A 338 -6.17 24.92 10.32
C GLN A 338 -7.25 25.71 9.57
N MET A 339 -6.94 26.10 8.33
CA MET A 339 -7.87 26.79 7.43
C MET A 339 -8.93 25.87 6.81
N GLN A 340 -8.90 24.56 7.09
CA GLN A 340 -9.77 23.55 6.45
C GLN A 340 -9.60 23.44 4.91
N HIS A 341 -8.46 23.85 4.36
CA HIS A 341 -8.17 23.83 2.92
C HIS A 341 -7.49 22.53 2.46
N TYR A 342 -6.90 21.73 3.36
CA TYR A 342 -6.13 20.53 2.99
C TYR A 342 -6.93 19.50 2.17
N ALA A 343 -8.13 19.11 2.64
CA ALA A 343 -8.97 18.14 1.94
C ALA A 343 -9.59 18.71 0.66
N PRO A 344 -10.09 19.96 0.63
CA PRO A 344 -10.50 20.60 -0.63
C PRO A 344 -9.39 20.67 -1.68
N MET A 345 -8.16 21.04 -1.30
CA MET A 345 -7.02 21.02 -2.23
C MET A 345 -6.71 19.60 -2.71
N TRP A 346 -6.89 18.60 -1.85
CA TRP A 346 -6.74 17.19 -2.22
C TRP A 346 -7.75 16.75 -3.28
N GLU A 347 -9.00 17.19 -3.15
CA GLU A 347 -10.06 16.92 -4.12
C GLU A 347 -9.72 17.53 -5.49
N VAL A 348 -9.33 18.81 -5.53
CA VAL A 348 -8.87 19.48 -6.77
C VAL A 348 -7.69 18.73 -7.41
N LEU A 349 -6.75 18.23 -6.60
CA LEU A 349 -5.61 17.44 -7.11
C LEU A 349 -6.05 16.09 -7.71
N LEU A 350 -7.08 15.43 -7.16
CA LEU A 350 -7.64 14.21 -7.73
C LEU A 350 -8.24 14.48 -9.12
N GLU A 351 -8.92 15.62 -9.29
CA GLU A 351 -9.48 16.04 -10.59
C GLU A 351 -8.39 16.43 -11.57
N TYR A 352 -7.45 17.30 -11.17
CA TYR A 352 -6.36 17.82 -12.01
C TYR A 352 -5.52 16.70 -12.65
N PHE A 353 -5.26 15.64 -11.88
CA PHE A 353 -4.49 14.47 -12.31
C PHE A 353 -5.35 13.31 -12.85
N ARG A 354 -6.65 13.56 -13.11
CA ARG A 354 -7.58 12.58 -13.72
C ARG A 354 -7.60 11.24 -12.95
N CYS A 355 -7.51 11.33 -11.63
CA CYS A 355 -7.56 10.21 -10.70
C CYS A 355 -9.00 9.74 -10.44
N THR A 356 -10.01 10.46 -10.90
CA THR A 356 -11.45 10.21 -10.71
C THR A 356 -12.22 10.52 -12.00
N SER A 357 -13.40 9.91 -12.21
CA SER A 357 -14.32 10.23 -13.32
C SER A 357 -15.25 11.37 -12.98
N TYR A 358 -15.31 11.75 -11.70
CA TYR A 358 -16.23 12.78 -11.27
C TYR A 358 -15.84 14.09 -11.97
N LEU A 359 -16.59 14.39 -13.04
CA LEU A 359 -16.51 15.61 -13.84
C LEU A 359 -17.28 16.69 -13.08
N GLY A 360 -16.68 17.20 -12.00
CA GLY A 360 -17.19 18.40 -11.33
C GLY A 360 -16.92 19.65 -12.18
N LYS A 361 -15.71 19.76 -12.74
CA LYS A 361 -15.30 20.82 -13.67
C LYS A 361 -14.21 20.28 -14.59
N GLN A 362 -14.46 20.20 -15.90
CA GLN A 362 -13.35 20.05 -16.85
C GLN A 362 -12.58 21.37 -16.87
N TYR A 363 -11.51 21.45 -16.11
CA TYR A 363 -10.54 22.53 -16.31
C TYR A 363 -9.80 22.23 -17.61
N ASN A 364 -10.15 22.97 -18.66
CA ASN A 364 -9.52 22.84 -19.98
C ASN A 364 -8.00 22.93 -19.86
N ASP A 365 -7.29 21.87 -20.27
CA ASP A 365 -5.84 21.85 -20.46
C ASP A 365 -5.48 22.66 -21.74
N ALA A 366 -5.96 23.89 -21.88
CA ALA A 366 -5.56 24.80 -22.95
C ALA A 366 -4.28 25.52 -22.48
N ASN A 367 -3.14 24.83 -22.57
CA ASN A 367 -1.78 25.39 -22.76
C ASN A 367 -0.75 24.35 -22.30
N THR A 368 -0.62 23.22 -23.00
CA THR A 368 0.66 22.51 -23.01
C THR A 368 0.84 21.87 -24.39
N ILE A 369 1.97 22.19 -25.01
CA ILE A 369 2.41 21.82 -26.37
C ILE A 369 1.96 22.82 -27.47
N GLN A 370 2.62 23.99 -27.50
CA GLN A 370 3.15 24.48 -28.77
C GLN A 370 4.61 24.05 -28.83
N SER A 371 4.85 22.88 -29.44
CA SER A 371 6.12 22.59 -30.09
C SER A 371 5.93 22.93 -31.56
N GLU A 372 6.72 23.86 -32.08
CA GLU A 372 7.23 23.84 -33.46
C GLU A 372 8.24 24.98 -33.63
N CYS A 373 9.50 24.66 -33.29
CA CYS A 373 10.68 24.78 -34.15
C CYS A 373 11.89 24.19 -33.41
#